data_AF-A0A9P4P7I9-F1
#
_entry.id   AF-A0A9P4P7I9-F1
#
_cell.length_a   1.000
_cell.length_b   1.000
_cell.length_c   1.000
_cell.angle_alpha   90.00
_cell.angle_beta   90.00
_cell.angle_gamma   90.00
#
_symmetry.space_group_name_H-M   'P 1'
#
loop_
_entity.id
_entity.type
_entity.pdbx_description
1 polymer ?
#
loop_
_entity_poly.entity_id
_entity_poly.type
_entity_poly.pdbx_seq_one_letter_code
_entity_poly.pdbx_strand_id
1 'polypeptide(L)'
;MKAYARTIFAPPYLEVLETISSPFVHLITDYCSPRACFFGGKALLVGDAFSLLRPHIAFSTNQAAYQALITESFVKGEIGPELWEYQVTKAAYLHWRRSVWFGDFFQRAFYAPLGSAVCYWVTAALARFRTWVGWLPRQSI
;
A
#
# COMPACT_ATOMS: atom_id res chain seq x y z
N MET A 1 -31.14 -6.68 2.33
CA MET A 1 -29.92 -6.38 3.10
C MET A 1 -30.22 -6.20 4.60
N LYS A 2 -31.02 -5.21 5.03
CA LYS A 2 -31.28 -4.93 6.47
C LYS A 2 -31.90 -6.10 7.25
N ALA A 3 -32.84 -6.85 6.69
CA ALA A 3 -33.43 -8.02 7.35
C ALA A 3 -32.42 -9.16 7.59
N TYR A 4 -31.54 -9.43 6.62
CA TYR A 4 -30.47 -10.42 6.75
C TYR A 4 -29.38 -9.97 7.71
N ALA A 5 -29.04 -8.67 7.72
CA ALA A 5 -28.08 -8.10 8.67
C ALA A 5 -28.46 -8.43 10.13
N ARG A 6 -29.75 -8.34 10.47
CA ARG A 6 -30.28 -8.63 11.83
C ARG A 6 -30.06 -10.07 12.28
N THR A 7 -29.80 -11.00 11.37
CA THR A 7 -29.56 -12.42 11.71
C THR A 7 -28.08 -12.73 11.95
N ILE A 8 -27.16 -11.85 11.54
CA ILE A 8 -25.71 -12.13 11.54
C ILE A 8 -24.87 -11.11 12.32
N PHE A 9 -25.34 -9.88 12.48
CA PHE A 9 -24.56 -8.79 13.08
C PHE A 9 -24.96 -8.52 14.53
N ALA A 10 -23.97 -8.22 15.36
CA ALA A 10 -24.20 -7.74 16.73
C ALA A 10 -24.86 -6.34 16.74
N PRO A 11 -25.55 -5.95 17.83
CA PRO A 11 -26.33 -4.71 17.87
C PRO A 11 -25.58 -3.43 17.42
N PRO A 12 -24.30 -3.20 17.79
CA PRO A 12 -23.59 -1.99 17.35
C PRO A 12 -23.42 -1.88 15.82
N TYR A 13 -23.25 -3.00 15.13
CA TYR A 13 -23.14 -3.00 13.67
C TYR A 13 -24.50 -2.77 13.00
N LEU A 14 -25.59 -3.24 13.63
CA LEU A 14 -26.95 -2.99 13.16
C LEU A 14 -27.31 -1.51 13.23
N GLU A 15 -26.95 -0.83 14.32
CA GLU A 15 -27.17 0.61 14.47
C GLU A 15 -26.57 1.40 13.29
N VAL A 16 -25.32 1.09 12.92
CA VAL A 16 -24.63 1.73 11.78
C VAL A 16 -25.36 1.44 10.45
N LEU A 17 -25.76 0.18 10.21
CA LEU A 17 -26.47 -0.23 9.00
C LEU A 17 -27.89 0.33 8.91
N GLU A 18 -28.54 0.58 10.05
CA GLU A 18 -29.89 1.13 10.10
C GLU A 18 -29.88 2.65 9.91
N THR A 19 -28.87 3.33 10.46
CA THR A 19 -28.70 4.79 10.42
C THR A 19 -28.12 5.31 9.10
N ILE A 20 -27.37 4.50 8.36
CA ILE A 20 -26.81 4.93 7.06
C ILE A 20 -27.92 5.16 6.02
N SER A 21 -27.99 6.39 5.49
CA SER A 21 -29.01 6.79 4.50
C SER A 21 -28.70 6.33 3.08
N SER A 22 -27.41 6.32 2.72
CA SER A 22 -26.93 5.97 1.38
C SER A 22 -25.71 5.05 1.46
N PRO A 23 -25.90 3.75 1.77
CA PRO A 23 -24.80 2.79 1.74
C PRO A 23 -24.34 2.57 0.30
N PHE A 24 -23.03 2.47 0.11
CA PHE A 24 -22.43 2.07 -1.16
C PHE A 24 -21.46 0.92 -0.93
N VAL A 25 -21.22 0.15 -1.99
CA VAL A 25 -20.28 -0.98 -1.99
C VAL A 25 -19.13 -0.62 -2.90
N HIS A 26 -17.91 -0.85 -2.44
CA HIS A 26 -16.70 -0.68 -3.23
C HIS A 26 -15.93 -1.99 -3.26
N LEU A 27 -15.51 -2.40 -4.46
CA LEU A 27 -14.65 -3.57 -4.61
C LEU A 27 -13.25 -3.22 -4.11
N ILE A 28 -12.74 -4.02 -3.18
CA ILE A 28 -11.35 -3.91 -2.76
C ILE A 28 -10.49 -4.65 -3.78
N THR A 29 -9.68 -3.90 -4.52
CA THR A 29 -8.61 -4.42 -5.37
C THR A 29 -7.26 -3.92 -4.87
N ASP A 30 -6.19 -4.50 -5.38
CA ASP A 30 -4.84 -4.04 -5.14
C ASP A 30 -3.98 -4.25 -6.38
N TYR A 31 -2.94 -3.43 -6.53
CA TYR A 31 -2.01 -3.50 -7.64
C TYR A 31 -0.70 -2.83 -7.26
N CYS A 32 0.43 -3.34 -7.75
CA CYS A 32 1.73 -2.70 -7.61
C CYS A 32 2.48 -2.81 -8.94
N SER A 33 2.73 -1.67 -9.59
CA SER A 33 3.49 -1.65 -10.83
C SER A 33 4.95 -2.04 -10.58
N PRO A 34 5.60 -2.80 -11.49
CA PRO A 34 7.02 -3.11 -11.39
C PRO A 34 7.93 -1.90 -11.71
N ARG A 35 7.36 -0.82 -12.27
CA ARG A 35 8.08 0.38 -12.73
C ARG A 35 7.27 1.64 -12.45
N ALA A 36 7.93 2.73 -12.07
CA ALA A 36 7.32 4.03 -11.82
C ALA A 36 7.74 5.11 -12.84
N CYS A 37 8.89 4.96 -13.49
CA CYS A 37 9.48 5.97 -14.37
C CYS A 37 9.51 5.50 -15.84
N PHE A 38 9.03 6.36 -16.75
CA PHE A 38 8.92 6.08 -18.18
C PHE A 38 9.52 7.20 -19.02
N PHE A 39 9.88 6.87 -20.27
CA PHE A 39 10.39 7.81 -21.27
C PHE A 39 11.56 8.68 -20.77
N GLY A 40 12.46 8.10 -19.97
CA GLY A 40 13.62 8.80 -19.40
C GLY A 40 13.24 9.87 -18.37
N GLY A 41 12.19 9.65 -17.58
CA GLY A 41 11.75 10.59 -16.54
C GLY A 41 10.68 11.58 -16.98
N LYS A 42 10.14 11.45 -18.20
CA LYS A 42 9.11 12.35 -18.74
C LYS A 42 7.68 11.95 -18.35
N ALA A 43 7.46 10.71 -17.92
CA ALA A 43 6.19 10.27 -17.37
C ALA A 43 6.44 9.43 -16.11
N LEU A 44 5.74 9.79 -15.03
CA LEU A 44 5.91 9.23 -13.70
C LEU A 44 4.56 8.68 -13.21
N LEU A 45 4.55 7.46 -12.69
CA LEU A 45 3.41 6.92 -11.94
C LEU A 45 3.60 7.23 -10.46
N VAL A 46 2.57 7.82 -9.84
CA VAL A 46 2.52 8.16 -8.42
C VAL A 46 1.13 7.89 -7.85
N GLY A 47 1.01 7.89 -6.54
CA GLY A 47 -0.21 7.54 -5.80
C GLY A 47 -0.72 6.16 -6.17
N ASP A 48 -2.04 6.05 -6.25
CA ASP A 48 -2.75 4.82 -6.60
C ASP A 48 -2.50 4.37 -8.05
N ALA A 49 -2.07 5.27 -8.94
CA ALA A 49 -1.69 4.90 -10.30
C ALA A 49 -0.41 4.05 -10.34
N PHE A 50 0.45 4.18 -9.34
CA PHE A 50 1.64 3.34 -9.19
C PHE A 50 1.39 2.09 -8.35
N SER A 51 0.82 2.27 -7.15
CA SER A 51 0.57 1.18 -6.21
C SER A 51 -0.72 1.43 -5.45
N LEU A 52 -1.74 0.64 -5.79
CA LEU A 52 -3.04 0.62 -5.12
C LEU A 52 -2.97 -0.35 -3.94
N LEU A 53 -3.06 0.20 -2.73
CA LEU A 53 -3.01 -0.56 -1.48
C LEU A 53 -4.40 -1.05 -1.08
N ARG A 54 -4.48 -2.24 -0.46
CA ARG A 54 -5.70 -2.61 0.28
C ARG A 54 -5.89 -1.63 1.46
N PRO A 55 -7.12 -1.25 1.83
CA PRO A 55 -7.37 -0.19 2.81
C PRO A 55 -7.01 -0.58 4.25
N HIS A 56 -6.68 -1.84 4.52
CA HIS A 56 -6.51 -2.40 5.86
C HIS A 56 -5.37 -1.82 6.70
N ILE A 57 -4.50 -1.00 6.11
CA ILE A 57 -3.41 -0.32 6.80
C ILE A 57 -3.51 1.22 6.76
N ALA A 58 -4.59 1.77 6.17
CA ALA A 58 -4.85 3.21 6.06
C ALA A 58 -3.62 4.05 5.62
N PHE A 59 -2.92 3.62 4.57
CA PHE A 59 -1.60 4.17 4.21
C PHE A 59 -1.50 4.77 2.80
N SER A 60 -2.54 4.70 1.97
CA SER A 60 -2.49 5.18 0.57
C SER A 60 -2.18 6.69 0.49
N THR A 61 -2.82 7.51 1.32
CA THR A 61 -2.57 8.96 1.35
C THR A 61 -1.15 9.29 1.82
N ASN A 62 -0.62 8.56 2.81
CA ASN A 62 0.77 8.73 3.26
C ASN A 62 1.77 8.36 2.15
N GLN A 63 1.51 7.28 1.42
CA GLN A 63 2.31 6.87 0.27
C GLN A 63 2.28 7.93 -0.84
N ALA A 64 1.10 8.44 -1.20
CA ALA A 64 0.96 9.48 -2.22
C ALA A 64 1.67 10.78 -1.80
N ALA A 65 1.55 11.19 -0.53
CA ALA A 65 2.24 12.37 0.00
C ALA A 65 3.76 12.20 -0.02
N TYR A 66 4.27 11.03 0.39
CA TYR A 66 5.70 10.73 0.29
C TYR A 66 6.20 10.81 -1.16
N GLN A 67 5.47 10.21 -2.10
CA GLN A 67 5.86 10.24 -3.51
C GLN A 67 5.81 11.65 -4.09
N ALA A 68 4.85 12.49 -3.68
CA ALA A 68 4.81 13.89 -4.08
C ALA A 68 6.07 14.64 -3.59
N LEU A 69 6.48 14.43 -2.33
CA LEU A 69 7.70 15.02 -1.76
C LEU A 69 8.96 14.60 -2.52
N ILE A 70 9.14 13.31 -2.79
CA ILE A 70 10.32 12.83 -3.55
C ILE A 70 10.28 13.31 -5.01
N THR A 71 9.09 13.46 -5.59
CA THR A 71 8.93 14.01 -6.95
C THR A 71 9.31 15.49 -7.02
N GLU A 72 9.10 16.27 -5.96
CA GLU A 72 9.58 17.65 -5.88
C GLU A 72 11.10 17.73 -6.06
N SER A 73 11.87 16.92 -5.31
CA SER A 73 13.33 16.85 -5.43
C SER A 73 13.78 16.39 -6.82
N PHE A 74 13.04 15.48 -7.45
CA PHE A 74 13.32 15.06 -8.83
C PHE A 74 13.10 16.21 -9.84
N VAL A 75 11.99 16.94 -9.71
CA VAL A 75 11.67 18.08 -10.58
C VAL A 75 12.70 19.22 -10.42
N LYS A 76 13.21 19.44 -9.20
CA LYS A 76 14.30 20.40 -8.94
C LYS A 76 15.66 19.96 -9.48
N GLY A 77 15.80 18.71 -9.92
CA GLY A 77 17.07 18.15 -10.39
C GLY A 77 18.03 17.77 -9.25
N GLU A 78 17.55 17.69 -8.01
CA GLU A 78 18.36 17.29 -6.84
C GLU A 78 18.67 15.79 -6.85
N ILE A 79 17.75 14.99 -7.42
CA ILE A 79 17.90 13.55 -7.58
C ILE A 79 17.64 13.14 -9.03
N GLY A 80 18.37 12.13 -9.51
CA GLY A 80 18.16 11.54 -10.82
C GLY A 80 16.96 10.59 -10.90
N PRO A 81 16.52 10.21 -12.11
CA PRO A 81 15.34 9.37 -12.33
C PRO A 81 15.46 7.97 -11.73
N GLU A 82 16.68 7.40 -11.72
CA GLU A 82 16.94 6.07 -11.14
C GLU A 82 16.77 6.07 -9.62
N LEU A 83 17.28 7.11 -8.95
CA LEU A 83 17.15 7.26 -7.50
C LEU A 83 15.70 7.54 -7.10
N TRP A 84 15.01 8.42 -7.85
CA TRP A 84 13.59 8.68 -7.65
C TRP A 84 12.77 7.40 -7.78
N GLU A 85 12.94 6.64 -8.87
CA GLU A 85 12.19 5.41 -9.12
C GLU A 85 12.45 4.37 -8.03
N TYR A 86 13.71 4.24 -7.62
CA TYR A 86 14.09 3.34 -6.55
C TYR A 86 13.40 3.67 -5.22
N GLN A 87 13.38 4.95 -4.81
CA GLN A 87 12.75 5.39 -3.57
C GLN A 87 11.23 5.17 -3.59
N VAL A 88 10.58 5.59 -4.68
CA VAL A 88 9.13 5.44 -4.88
C VAL A 88 8.72 3.97 -4.88
N THR A 89 9.45 3.13 -5.61
CA THR A 89 9.11 1.72 -5.81
C THR A 89 9.28 0.90 -4.55
N LYS A 90 10.38 1.10 -3.81
CA LYS A 90 10.68 0.27 -2.66
C LYS A 90 9.74 0.53 -1.48
N ALA A 91 9.50 1.81 -1.18
CA ALA A 91 8.57 2.19 -0.11
C ALA A 91 7.16 1.64 -0.41
N ALA A 92 6.67 1.85 -1.64
CA ALA A 92 5.34 1.38 -2.01
C ALA A 92 5.24 -0.15 -2.00
N TYR A 93 6.25 -0.88 -2.48
CA TYR A 93 6.21 -2.35 -2.49
C TYR A 93 6.12 -2.92 -1.07
N LEU A 94 6.88 -2.36 -0.11
CA LEU A 94 6.79 -2.79 1.30
C LEU A 94 5.40 -2.54 1.87
N HIS A 95 4.81 -1.37 1.62
CA HIS A 95 3.47 -1.04 2.10
C HIS A 95 2.37 -1.85 1.39
N TRP A 96 2.53 -2.15 0.10
CA TRP A 96 1.64 -3.03 -0.65
C TRP A 96 1.64 -4.44 -0.06
N ARG A 97 2.81 -5.04 0.17
CA ARG A 97 2.94 -6.35 0.82
C ARG A 97 2.31 -6.38 2.21
N ARG A 98 2.48 -5.30 2.98
CA ARG A 98 1.83 -5.13 4.29
C ARG A 98 0.31 -5.07 4.16
N SER A 99 -0.20 -4.33 3.18
CA SER A 99 -1.65 -4.21 2.93
C SER A 99 -2.29 -5.54 2.53
N VAL A 100 -1.61 -6.35 1.72
CA VAL A 100 -2.04 -7.70 1.35
C VAL A 100 -2.09 -8.60 2.59
N TRP A 101 -1.04 -8.58 3.41
CA TRP A 101 -1.01 -9.38 4.64
C TRP A 101 -2.16 -9.05 5.59
N PHE A 102 -2.39 -7.77 5.88
CA PHE A 102 -3.50 -7.36 6.74
C PHE A 102 -4.86 -7.67 6.12
N GLY A 103 -5.00 -7.60 4.80
CA GLY A 103 -6.24 -8.02 4.13
C GLY A 103 -6.52 -9.51 4.28
N ASP A 104 -5.50 -10.35 4.08
CA ASP A 104 -5.63 -11.79 4.28
C ASP A 104 -5.92 -12.11 5.75
N PHE A 105 -5.36 -11.35 6.70
CA PHE A 105 -5.62 -11.50 8.13
C PHE A 105 -7.08 -11.17 8.51
N PHE A 106 -7.65 -10.08 7.98
CA PHE A 106 -9.01 -9.66 8.34
C PHE A 106 -10.12 -10.40 7.60
N GLN A 107 -9.86 -10.90 6.38
CA GLN A 107 -10.92 -11.38 5.48
C GLN A 107 -10.90 -12.90 5.26
N ARG A 108 -9.84 -13.62 5.67
CA ARG A 108 -9.68 -15.05 5.40
C ARG A 108 -9.51 -15.85 6.70
N ALA A 109 -9.52 -17.18 6.57
CA ALA A 109 -9.27 -18.08 7.70
C ALA A 109 -7.86 -17.89 8.28
N PHE A 110 -7.68 -18.28 9.54
CA PHE A 110 -6.47 -17.99 10.33
C PHE A 110 -5.13 -18.42 9.69
N TYR A 111 -5.11 -19.45 8.84
CA TYR A 111 -3.91 -19.95 8.18
C TYR A 111 -3.54 -19.19 6.91
N ALA A 112 -4.51 -18.55 6.25
CA ALA A 112 -4.30 -17.80 5.01
C ALA A 112 -3.26 -16.66 5.14
N PRO A 113 -3.25 -15.85 6.23
CA PRO A 113 -2.26 -14.79 6.35
C PRO A 113 -0.82 -15.28 6.51
N LEU A 114 -0.55 -16.54 6.88
CA LEU A 114 0.81 -17.04 7.11
C LEU A 114 1.71 -16.85 5.88
N GLY A 115 1.21 -17.22 4.70
CA GLY A 115 1.97 -17.06 3.44
C GLY A 115 2.28 -15.59 3.14
N SER A 116 1.28 -14.72 3.27
CA SER A 116 1.43 -13.27 3.06
C SER A 116 2.33 -12.60 4.11
N ALA A 117 2.33 -13.09 5.35
CA ALA A 117 3.17 -12.63 6.44
C ALA A 117 4.64 -12.94 6.17
N VAL A 118 4.97 -14.20 5.84
CA VAL A 118 6.33 -14.63 5.46
C VAL A 118 6.82 -13.78 4.28
N CYS A 119 5.96 -13.65 3.28
CA CYS A 119 6.15 -12.82 2.11
C CYS A 119 6.53 -11.35 2.43
N TYR A 120 5.86 -10.73 3.39
CA TYR A 120 6.17 -9.38 3.87
C TYR A 120 7.49 -9.36 4.64
N TRP A 121 7.65 -10.24 5.63
CA TRP A 121 8.82 -10.24 6.52
C TRP A 121 10.12 -10.54 5.78
N VAL A 122 10.12 -11.46 4.80
CA VAL A 122 11.27 -11.70 3.92
C VAL A 122 11.63 -10.42 3.14
N THR A 123 10.62 -9.74 2.59
CA THR A 123 10.84 -8.50 1.83
C THR A 123 11.41 -7.40 2.74
N ALA A 124 10.86 -7.23 3.94
CA ALA A 124 11.32 -6.26 4.93
C ALA A 124 12.74 -6.58 5.42
N ALA A 125 13.05 -7.85 5.70
CA ALA A 125 14.37 -8.30 6.10
C ALA A 125 15.41 -8.04 4.99
N LEU A 126 15.10 -8.38 3.75
CA LEU A 126 15.97 -8.10 2.60
C LEU A 126 16.16 -6.60 2.39
N ALA A 127 15.12 -5.80 2.55
CA ALA A 127 15.20 -4.34 2.47
C ALA A 127 16.14 -3.77 3.54
N ARG A 128 16.00 -4.23 4.80
CA ARG A 128 16.80 -3.80 5.94
C ARG A 128 18.25 -4.27 5.86
N PHE A 129 18.49 -5.49 5.38
CA PHE A 129 19.82 -6.00 5.13
C PHE A 129 20.56 -5.14 4.10
N ARG A 130 19.90 -4.82 2.97
CA ARG A 130 20.50 -3.97 1.94
C ARG A 130 20.85 -2.56 2.43
N THR A 131 20.04 -1.97 3.31
CA THR A 131 20.39 -0.69 3.94
C THR A 131 21.54 -0.81 4.94
N TRP A 132 21.66 -1.95 5.63
CA TRP A 132 22.74 -2.18 6.59
C TRP A 132 24.11 -2.35 5.90
N VAL A 133 24.16 -3.04 4.75
CA VAL A 133 25.38 -3.22 3.95
C VAL A 133 25.81 -1.94 3.22
N GLY A 134 25.07 -0.83 3.38
CA GLY A 134 25.44 0.47 2.80
C GLY A 134 25.25 0.54 1.28
N TRP A 135 24.61 -0.46 0.68
CA TRP A 135 24.25 -0.42 -0.75
C TRP A 135 23.21 0.66 -1.06
N LEU A 136 22.60 1.27 -0.04
CA LEU A 136 21.50 2.21 -0.15
C LEU A 136 21.59 3.33 0.89
N PRO A 137 21.20 4.58 0.55
CA PRO A 137 21.15 5.68 1.50
C PRO A 137 20.20 5.39 2.66
N ARG A 138 20.55 5.81 3.88
CA ARG A 138 19.73 5.61 5.08
C ARG A 138 18.34 6.27 5.00
N GLN A 139 18.17 7.26 4.13
CA GLN A 139 16.91 7.97 3.83
C GLN A 139 15.93 7.15 2.96
N SER A 140 16.26 5.90 2.59
CA SER A 140 15.49 5.08 1.66
C SER A 140 14.51 4.08 2.30
N ILE A 141 14.32 4.12 3.62
CA ILE A 141 13.32 3.34 4.38
C ILE A 141 12.64 4.26 5.40
#